data_AF-A0A9W9ZTB8-F1
#
_entry.id   AF-A0A9W9ZTB8-F1
#
_cell.length_a   1.000
_cell.length_b   1.000
_cell.length_c   1.000
_cell.angle_alpha   90.00
_cell.angle_beta   90.00
_cell.angle_gamma   90.00
#
_symmetry.space_group_name_H-M   'P 1'
#
loop_
_entity.id
_entity.type
_entity.pdbx_description
1 polymer ?
#
loop_
_entity_poly.entity_id
_entity_poly.type
_entity_poly.pdbx_seq_one_letter_code
_entity_poly.pdbx_strand_id
1 'polypeptide(L)'
;MGLEIEQLLSKLTEVNDSMAEYTSGFNLGQPNATQLHTLQRHRDILQGYSHEFSKTKANIQAFRDREDLLGSVHRDINAYKTGMNRRTDLYLKENEHIRNSDRMADDVIGVALATKENLQSQRGVLHGVTSRLSAVTNRFPALNSLIQRINVRKRRDSIILASVISICIILMFIYALG
;
A
#
# COMPACT_ATOMS: atom_id res chain seq x y z
N MET A 1 -12.68 31.15 44.00
CA MET A 1 -12.21 32.45 43.48
C MET A 1 -13.34 33.39 43.07
N GLY A 2 -14.05 33.21 41.95
CA GLY A 2 -15.14 34.15 41.58
C GLY A 2 -16.28 34.26 42.61
N LEU A 3 -16.69 33.11 43.17
CA LEU A 3 -17.76 33.02 44.17
C LEU A 3 -17.41 33.70 45.51
N GLU A 4 -16.14 33.64 45.92
CA GLU A 4 -15.66 34.24 47.17
C GLU A 4 -15.62 35.78 47.07
N ILE A 5 -15.29 36.31 45.89
CA ILE A 5 -15.30 37.76 45.63
C ILE A 5 -16.75 38.28 45.59
N GLU A 6 -17.68 37.53 45.00
CA GLU A 6 -19.12 37.87 45.05
C GLU A 6 -19.64 37.92 46.50
N GLN A 7 -19.25 36.96 47.33
CA GLN A 7 -19.60 36.94 48.75
C GLN A 7 -19.00 38.12 49.53
N LEU A 8 -17.74 38.47 49.27
CA LEU A 8 -17.08 39.62 49.90
C LEU A 8 -17.71 40.96 49.45
N LEU A 9 -18.08 41.09 48.18
CA LEU A 9 -18.81 42.25 47.68
C LEU A 9 -20.20 42.36 48.33
N SER A 10 -20.92 41.25 48.46
CA SER A 10 -22.22 41.21 49.14
C SER A 10 -22.10 41.64 50.61
N LYS A 11 -21.06 41.18 51.31
CA LYS A 11 -20.79 41.57 52.70
C LYS A 11 -20.40 43.04 52.82
N LEU A 12 -19.66 43.57 51.85
CA LEU A 12 -19.30 45.00 51.81
C LEU A 12 -20.53 45.88 51.57
N THR A 13 -21.47 45.43 50.72
CA THR A 13 -22.78 46.08 50.55
C THR A 13 -23.56 46.13 51.87
N GLU A 14 -23.68 45.00 52.57
CA GLU A 14 -24.38 44.90 53.86
C GLU A 14 -23.79 45.82 54.94
N VAL A 15 -22.45 45.92 55.01
CA VAL A 15 -21.76 46.84 55.92
C VAL A 15 -22.02 48.30 55.56
N ASN A 16 -22.06 48.63 54.27
CA ASN A 16 -22.31 49.99 53.79
C ASN A 16 -23.78 50.42 54.01
N ASP A 17 -24.71 49.47 53.89
CA ASP A 17 -26.13 49.68 54.20
C ASP A 17 -26.34 49.87 55.71
N SER A 18 -25.67 49.09 56.54
CA SER A 18 -25.65 49.29 58.00
C SER A 18 -25.09 50.67 58.36
N MET A 19 -24.01 51.11 57.72
CA MET A 19 -23.43 52.45 57.93
C MET A 19 -24.39 53.56 57.51
N ALA A 20 -25.23 53.34 56.50
CA ALA A 20 -26.27 54.27 56.05
C ALA A 20 -27.41 54.38 57.08
N GLU A 21 -27.77 53.27 57.71
CA GLU A 21 -28.78 53.23 58.77
C GLU A 21 -28.29 53.96 60.04
N TYR A 22 -27.04 53.74 60.46
CA TYR A 22 -26.46 54.45 61.61
C TYR A 22 -26.28 55.96 61.38
N THR A 23 -25.96 56.38 60.15
CA THR A 23 -25.81 57.81 59.81
C THR A 23 -27.15 58.53 59.64
N SER A 24 -28.24 57.80 59.36
CA SER A 24 -29.60 58.36 59.23
C SER A 24 -30.42 58.28 60.53
N GLY A 25 -30.14 57.32 61.43
CA GLY A 25 -30.86 57.13 62.69
C GLY A 25 -30.55 58.12 63.82
N PHE A 26 -29.45 58.89 63.73
CA PHE A 26 -29.04 59.83 64.78
C PHE A 26 -29.77 61.19 64.69
N ASN A 27 -31.04 61.22 65.12
CA ASN A 27 -31.87 62.42 65.28
C ASN A 27 -31.55 63.21 66.58
N LEU A 28 -30.29 63.63 66.82
CA LEU A 28 -30.00 64.57 67.92
C LEU A 28 -28.93 65.64 67.63
N GLY A 29 -28.83 66.10 66.38
CA GLY A 29 -28.09 67.31 66.05
C GLY A 29 -27.15 67.09 64.87
N GLN A 30 -27.34 67.91 63.85
CA GLN A 30 -26.51 68.17 62.67
C GLN A 30 -25.63 66.99 62.18
N PRO A 31 -25.90 66.41 60.99
CA PRO A 31 -25.07 65.34 60.46
C PRO A 31 -23.62 65.81 60.30
N ASN A 32 -22.68 65.09 60.93
CA ASN A 32 -21.26 65.34 60.73
C ASN A 32 -20.92 65.12 59.26
N ALA A 33 -20.65 66.20 58.52
CA ALA A 33 -20.38 66.18 57.08
C ALA A 33 -19.28 65.18 56.66
N THR A 34 -18.35 64.90 57.59
CA THR A 34 -17.29 63.90 57.43
C THR A 34 -17.80 62.46 57.38
N GLN A 35 -18.85 62.11 58.13
CA GLN A 35 -19.44 60.76 58.14
C GLN A 35 -20.22 60.48 56.85
N LEU A 36 -20.99 61.47 56.38
CA LEU A 36 -21.70 61.40 55.09
C LEU A 36 -20.72 61.25 53.92
N HIS A 37 -19.63 62.03 53.91
CA HIS A 37 -18.60 61.94 52.88
C HIS A 37 -17.86 60.59 52.91
N THR A 38 -17.62 60.03 54.10
CA THR A 38 -16.99 58.70 54.25
C THR A 38 -17.88 57.60 53.69
N LEU A 39 -19.18 57.65 53.98
CA LEU A 39 -20.15 56.70 53.44
C LEU A 39 -20.28 56.79 51.92
N GLN A 40 -20.36 58.02 51.39
CA GLN A 40 -20.36 58.28 49.95
C GLN A 40 -19.15 57.62 49.28
N ARG A 41 -17.95 57.81 49.85
CA ARG A 41 -16.71 57.20 49.36
C ARG A 41 -16.75 55.67 49.41
N HIS A 42 -17.33 55.08 50.45
CA HIS A 42 -17.49 53.62 50.53
C HIS A 42 -18.45 53.08 49.46
N ARG A 43 -19.54 53.79 49.15
CA ARG A 43 -20.43 53.47 48.02
C ARG A 43 -19.70 53.53 46.67
N ASP A 44 -18.91 54.58 46.45
CA ASP A 44 -18.14 54.72 45.20
C ASP A 44 -17.11 53.59 45.04
N ILE A 45 -16.42 53.22 46.12
CA ILE A 45 -15.45 52.11 46.12
C ILE A 45 -16.15 50.76 45.85
N LEU A 46 -17.28 50.49 46.50
CA LEU A 46 -18.08 49.28 46.28
C LEU A 46 -18.51 49.19 44.81
N GLN A 47 -19.04 50.28 44.26
CA GLN A 47 -19.48 50.33 42.86
C GLN A 47 -18.31 50.07 41.90
N GLY A 48 -17.14 50.66 42.17
CA GLY A 48 -15.92 50.41 41.41
C GLY A 48 -15.51 48.95 41.42
N TYR A 49 -15.48 48.31 42.60
CA TYR A 49 -15.12 46.89 42.70
C TYR A 49 -16.15 45.97 42.05
N SER A 50 -17.45 46.25 42.17
CA SER A 50 -18.49 45.47 41.50
C SER A 50 -18.37 45.57 39.97
N HIS A 51 -18.06 46.75 39.45
CA HIS A 51 -17.88 46.96 38.02
C HIS A 51 -16.65 46.21 37.48
N GLU A 52 -15.51 46.37 38.15
CA GLU A 52 -14.26 45.69 37.76
C GLU A 52 -14.37 44.17 37.87
N PHE A 53 -15.08 43.65 38.88
CA PHE A 53 -15.37 42.22 39.01
C PHE A 53 -16.21 41.70 37.84
N SER A 54 -17.32 42.39 37.51
CA SER A 54 -18.19 42.01 36.39
C SER A 54 -17.44 42.01 35.05
N LYS A 55 -16.65 43.07 34.81
CA LYS A 55 -15.80 43.20 33.62
C LYS A 55 -14.78 42.08 33.52
N THR A 56 -14.10 41.75 34.63
CA THR A 56 -13.11 40.66 34.68
C THR A 56 -13.77 39.31 34.43
N LYS A 57 -14.93 39.06 35.03
CA LYS A 57 -15.72 37.83 34.84
C LYS A 57 -16.13 37.66 33.36
N ALA A 58 -16.64 38.73 32.73
CA ALA A 58 -17.00 38.73 31.32
C ALA A 58 -15.78 38.47 30.41
N ASN A 59 -14.63 39.09 30.72
CA ASN A 59 -13.39 38.89 29.97
C ASN A 59 -12.90 37.44 30.06
N ILE A 60 -12.89 36.85 31.26
CA ILE A 60 -12.53 35.44 31.46
C ILE A 60 -13.46 34.53 30.67
N GLN A 61 -14.77 34.78 30.69
CA GLN A 61 -15.72 33.98 29.91
C GLN A 61 -15.44 34.06 28.41
N ALA A 62 -15.22 35.27 27.88
CA ALA A 62 -14.89 35.48 26.48
C ALA A 62 -13.59 34.76 26.07
N PHE A 63 -12.58 34.71 26.94
CA PHE A 63 -11.35 33.93 26.69
C PHE A 63 -11.61 32.42 26.64
N ARG A 64 -12.46 31.90 27.52
CA ARG A 64 -12.82 30.47 27.53
C ARG A 64 -13.62 30.09 26.29
N ASP A 65 -14.60 30.91 25.91
CA ASP A 65 -15.41 30.67 24.70
C ASP A 65 -14.52 30.70 23.45
N ARG A 66 -13.55 31.62 23.40
CA ARG A 66 -12.54 31.68 22.33
C ARG A 66 -11.65 30.43 22.31
N GLU A 67 -11.22 29.93 23.47
CA GLU A 67 -10.40 28.72 23.56
C GLU A 67 -11.17 27.48 23.07
N ASP A 68 -12.44 27.34 23.46
CA ASP A 68 -13.31 26.25 23.00
C ASP A 68 -13.51 26.28 21.48
N LEU A 69 -13.74 27.48 20.92
CA LEU A 69 -13.84 27.69 19.48
C LEU A 69 -12.53 27.38 18.74
N LEU A 70 -11.38 27.79 19.29
CA LEU A 70 -10.07 27.51 18.67
C LEU A 70 -9.68 26.02 18.78
N GLY A 71 -10.12 25.35 19.84
CA GLY A 71 -9.91 23.93 20.06
C GLY A 71 -10.62 23.06 19.01
N SER A 72 -11.84 23.43 18.59
CA SER A 72 -12.56 22.71 17.53
C SER A 72 -11.89 22.90 16.17
N VAL A 73 -11.53 24.13 15.81
CA VAL A 73 -10.86 24.45 14.55
C VAL A 73 -9.51 23.74 14.43
N HIS A 74 -8.70 23.69 15.50
CA HIS A 74 -7.45 22.94 15.48
C HIS A 74 -7.63 21.44 15.26
N ARG A 75 -8.69 20.85 15.85
CA ARG A 75 -9.01 19.43 15.64
C ARG A 75 -9.41 19.16 14.19
N ASP A 76 -10.25 20.01 13.61
CA ASP A 76 -10.71 19.85 12.22
C ASP A 76 -9.57 20.04 11.22
N ILE A 77 -8.69 21.02 11.44
CA ILE A 77 -7.50 21.24 10.61
C ILE A 77 -6.56 20.04 10.67
N ASN A 78 -6.31 19.49 11.86
CA ASN A 78 -5.47 18.30 11.99
C ASN A 78 -6.12 17.09 11.29
N ALA A 79 -7.43 16.86 11.48
CA ALA A 79 -8.14 15.78 10.81
C ALA A 79 -8.06 15.91 9.28
N TYR A 80 -8.26 17.12 8.74
CA TYR A 80 -8.13 17.39 7.31
C TYR A 80 -6.70 17.17 6.81
N LYS A 81 -5.69 17.69 7.52
CA LYS A 81 -4.28 17.56 7.15
C LYS A 81 -3.82 16.10 7.15
N THR A 82 -4.23 15.32 8.16
CA THR A 82 -3.97 13.88 8.21
C THR A 82 -4.67 13.13 7.08
N GLY A 83 -5.92 13.48 6.76
CA GLY A 83 -6.65 12.89 5.65
C GLY A 83 -6.02 13.19 4.28
N MET A 84 -5.61 14.45 4.07
CA MET A 84 -4.95 14.91 2.84
C MET A 84 -3.59 14.22 2.65
N ASN A 85 -2.75 14.19 3.70
CA ASN A 85 -1.45 13.50 3.64
C ASN A 85 -1.62 12.02 3.33
N ARG A 86 -2.57 11.35 3.99
CA ARG A 86 -2.85 9.93 3.73
C ARG A 86 -3.27 9.70 2.27
N ARG A 87 -4.04 10.60 1.68
CA ARG A 87 -4.45 10.51 0.27
C ARG A 87 -3.27 10.73 -0.67
N THR A 88 -2.42 11.72 -0.38
CA THR A 88 -1.20 12.00 -1.15
C THR A 88 -0.21 10.83 -1.10
N ASP A 89 0.02 10.25 0.08
CA ASP A 89 0.88 9.07 0.24
C ASP A 89 0.35 7.86 -0.54
N LEU A 90 -0.98 7.68 -0.58
CA LEU A 90 -1.62 6.64 -1.36
C LEU A 90 -1.36 6.80 -2.87
N TYR A 91 -1.52 8.02 -3.40
CA TYR A 91 -1.24 8.31 -4.81
C TYR A 91 0.25 8.18 -5.15
N LEU A 92 1.15 8.57 -4.24
CA LEU A 92 2.59 8.39 -4.45
C LEU A 92 2.95 6.91 -4.54
N LYS A 93 2.41 6.11 -3.62
CA LYS A 93 2.61 4.66 -3.61
C LYS A 93 2.01 3.99 -4.86
N GLU A 94 0.83 4.41 -5.28
CA GLU A 94 0.23 3.94 -6.54
C GLU A 94 1.12 4.28 -7.74
N ASN A 95 1.65 5.51 -7.81
CA ASN A 95 2.55 5.90 -8.88
C ASN A 95 3.83 5.04 -8.90
N GLU A 96 4.38 4.72 -7.74
CA GLU A 96 5.53 3.82 -7.61
C GLU A 96 5.18 2.41 -8.12
N HIS A 97 4.00 1.87 -7.76
CA HIS A 97 3.53 0.58 -8.26
C HIS A 97 3.32 0.57 -9.78
N ILE A 98 2.78 1.65 -10.35
CA ILE A 98 2.62 1.80 -11.81
C ILE A 98 3.99 1.78 -12.48
N ARG A 99 4.95 2.59 -12.00
CA ARG A 99 6.32 2.62 -12.56
C ARG A 99 7.02 1.27 -12.46
N ASN A 100 6.79 0.53 -11.37
CA ASN A 100 7.36 -0.81 -11.23
C ASN A 100 6.71 -1.82 -12.18
N SER A 101 5.39 -1.72 -12.37
CA SER A 101 4.64 -2.56 -13.31
C SER A 101 5.03 -2.28 -14.75
N ASP A 102 5.29 -1.03 -15.10
CA ASP A 102 5.76 -0.58 -16.41
C ASP A 102 7.11 -1.22 -16.76
N ARG A 103 8.08 -1.14 -15.85
CA ARG A 103 9.38 -1.82 -16.00
C ARG A 103 9.24 -3.34 -16.14
N MET A 104 8.36 -3.94 -15.35
CA MET A 104 8.11 -5.39 -15.42
C MET A 104 7.48 -5.77 -16.77
N ALA A 105 6.60 -4.93 -17.32
CA ALA A 105 6.03 -5.13 -18.64
C ALA A 105 7.12 -5.06 -19.72
N ASP A 106 8.04 -4.08 -19.63
CA ASP A 106 9.19 -3.99 -20.54
C ASP A 106 10.10 -5.23 -20.47
N ASP A 107 10.37 -5.74 -19.27
CA ASP A 107 11.15 -6.99 -19.09
C ASP A 107 10.45 -8.19 -19.74
N VAL A 108 9.13 -8.33 -19.54
CA VAL A 108 8.34 -9.40 -20.15
C VAL A 108 8.32 -9.27 -21.68
N ILE A 109 8.21 -8.06 -22.21
CA ILE A 109 8.33 -7.79 -23.65
C ILE A 109 9.71 -8.20 -24.15
N GLY A 110 10.78 -7.85 -23.42
CA GLY A 110 12.15 -8.24 -23.74
C GLY A 110 12.32 -9.76 -23.80
N VAL A 111 11.83 -10.48 -22.79
CA VAL A 111 11.84 -11.95 -22.75
C VAL A 111 11.01 -12.55 -23.89
N ALA A 112 9.84 -11.99 -24.19
CA ALA A 112 8.98 -12.46 -25.27
C ALA A 112 9.64 -12.27 -26.64
N LEU A 113 10.28 -11.12 -26.89
CA LEU A 113 11.04 -10.84 -28.11
C LEU A 113 12.23 -11.78 -28.26
N ALA A 114 13.02 -11.96 -27.19
CA ALA A 114 14.14 -12.90 -27.19
C ALA A 114 13.67 -14.35 -27.43
N THR A 115 12.53 -14.74 -26.87
CA THR A 115 11.93 -16.06 -27.08
C THR A 115 11.46 -16.23 -28.52
N LYS A 116 10.79 -15.22 -29.09
CA LYS A 116 10.38 -15.22 -30.50
C LYS A 116 11.57 -15.38 -31.43
N GLU A 117 12.65 -14.63 -31.19
CA GLU A 117 13.88 -14.73 -31.98
C GLU A 117 14.51 -16.13 -31.88
N ASN A 118 14.61 -16.67 -30.66
CA ASN A 118 15.10 -18.03 -30.43
C ASN A 118 14.25 -19.08 -31.17
N LEU A 119 12.92 -18.99 -31.12
CA LEU A 119 12.02 -19.90 -31.84
C LEU A 119 12.18 -19.77 -33.36
N GLN A 120 12.36 -18.55 -33.87
CA GLN A 120 12.62 -18.31 -35.29
C GLN A 120 13.96 -18.92 -35.73
N SER A 121 15.02 -18.79 -34.92
CA SER A 121 16.30 -19.45 -35.16
C SER A 121 16.19 -20.98 -35.11
N GLN A 122 15.48 -21.53 -34.12
CA GLN A 122 15.22 -22.96 -34.01
C GLN A 122 14.45 -23.53 -35.22
N ARG A 123 13.54 -22.75 -35.83
CA ARG A 123 12.86 -23.16 -37.06
C ARG A 123 13.85 -23.45 -38.20
N GLY A 124 14.91 -22.66 -38.33
CA GLY A 124 15.99 -22.90 -39.29
C GLY A 124 16.74 -24.21 -39.00
N VAL A 125 17.04 -24.47 -37.73
CA VAL A 125 17.69 -25.72 -37.27
C VAL A 125 16.82 -26.92 -37.56
N LEU A 126 15.52 -26.87 -37.22
CA LEU A 126 14.56 -27.95 -37.50
C LEU A 126 14.44 -28.21 -39.00
N HIS A 127 14.42 -27.17 -39.84
CA HIS A 127 14.43 -27.34 -41.29
C HIS A 127 15.73 -28.00 -41.78
N GLY A 128 16.87 -27.69 -41.16
CA GLY A 128 18.13 -28.40 -41.41
C GLY A 128 18.07 -29.88 -41.04
N VAL A 129 17.46 -30.21 -39.90
CA VAL A 129 17.26 -31.59 -39.45
C VAL A 129 16.32 -32.36 -40.39
N THR A 130 15.20 -31.77 -40.80
CA THR A 130 14.26 -32.41 -41.74
C THR A 130 14.89 -32.64 -43.11
N SER A 131 15.72 -31.71 -43.59
CA SER A 131 16.50 -31.87 -44.82
C SER A 131 17.51 -33.03 -44.71
N ARG A 132 18.27 -33.10 -43.61
CA ARG A 132 19.20 -34.21 -43.34
C ARG A 132 18.47 -35.56 -43.21
N LEU A 133 17.33 -35.59 -42.52
CA LEU A 133 16.52 -36.78 -42.39
C LEU A 133 16.00 -37.25 -43.75
N SER A 134 15.50 -36.33 -44.58
CA SER A 134 15.09 -36.62 -45.96
C SER A 134 16.26 -37.17 -46.79
N ALA A 135 17.46 -36.61 -46.64
CA ALA A 135 18.66 -37.12 -47.31
C ALA A 135 19.00 -38.55 -46.86
N VAL A 136 18.87 -38.87 -45.58
CA VAL A 136 19.08 -40.23 -45.04
C VAL A 136 18.01 -41.19 -45.56
N THR A 137 16.73 -40.80 -45.51
CA THR A 137 15.61 -41.59 -46.05
C THR A 137 15.79 -41.88 -47.54
N ASN A 138 16.30 -40.94 -48.33
CA ASN A 138 16.60 -41.17 -49.74
C ASN A 138 17.75 -42.16 -49.97
N ARG A 139 18.67 -42.33 -48.99
CA ARG A 139 19.75 -43.33 -49.07
C ARG A 139 19.36 -44.71 -48.53
N PHE A 140 18.29 -44.82 -47.75
CA PHE A 140 17.79 -46.10 -47.23
C PHE A 140 17.45 -47.13 -48.32
N PRO A 141 16.75 -46.78 -49.43
CA PRO A 141 16.50 -47.70 -50.54
C PRO A 141 17.79 -48.20 -51.21
N ALA A 142 18.79 -47.31 -51.35
CA ALA A 142 20.08 -47.68 -51.91
C ALA A 142 20.82 -48.68 -51.00
N LEU A 143 20.80 -48.46 -49.68
CA LEU A 143 21.35 -49.41 -48.71
C LEU A 143 20.61 -50.75 -48.73
N ASN A 144 19.28 -50.75 -48.80
CA ASN A 144 18.49 -51.97 -48.90
C ASN A 144 18.82 -52.76 -50.19
N SER A 145 19.01 -52.06 -51.31
CA SER A 145 19.43 -52.69 -52.57
C SER A 145 20.82 -53.31 -52.49
N LEU A 146 21.76 -52.69 -51.76
CA LEU A 146 23.10 -53.24 -51.51
C LEU A 146 23.03 -54.49 -50.63
N ILE A 147 22.27 -54.42 -49.53
CA ILE A 147 22.04 -55.56 -48.62
C ILE A 147 21.40 -56.73 -49.37
N GLN A 148 20.39 -56.46 -50.20
CA GLN A 148 19.72 -57.49 -51.01
C GLN A 148 20.71 -58.13 -52.00
N ARG A 149 21.54 -57.34 -52.70
CA ARG A 149 22.55 -57.87 -53.63
C ARG A 149 23.59 -58.76 -52.91
N ILE A 150 24.03 -58.37 -51.72
CA ILE A 150 24.96 -59.17 -50.91
C ILE A 150 24.30 -60.51 -50.51
N ASN A 151 23.05 -60.48 -50.05
CA ASN A 151 22.34 -61.67 -49.59
C ASN A 151 22.04 -62.64 -50.76
N VAL A 152 21.72 -62.12 -51.95
CA VAL A 152 21.54 -62.94 -53.16
C VAL A 152 22.83 -63.67 -53.54
N ARG A 153 24.00 -63.01 -53.47
CA ARG A 153 25.28 -63.66 -53.76
C ARG A 153 25.56 -64.79 -52.77
N LYS A 154 25.38 -64.53 -51.46
CA LYS A 154 25.55 -65.54 -50.41
C LYS A 154 24.59 -66.73 -50.57
N ARG A 155 23.36 -66.49 -51.00
CA ARG A 155 22.37 -67.54 -51.27
C ARG A 155 22.73 -68.40 -52.47
N ARG A 156 23.26 -67.81 -53.55
CA ARG A 156 23.74 -68.56 -54.72
C ARG A 156 24.88 -69.52 -54.36
N ASP A 157 25.85 -69.04 -53.59
CA ASP A 157 26.99 -69.86 -53.17
C ASP A 157 26.52 -71.05 -52.31
N SER A 158 25.58 -70.83 -51.40
CA SER A 158 24.97 -71.90 -50.58
C SER A 158 24.20 -72.93 -51.41
N ILE A 159 23.43 -72.50 -52.42
CA ILE A 159 22.70 -73.41 -53.31
C ILE A 159 23.65 -74.28 -54.11
N ILE A 160 24.75 -73.72 -54.64
CA ILE A 160 25.77 -74.47 -55.39
C ILE A 160 26.44 -75.50 -54.47
N LEU A 161 26.80 -75.12 -53.24
CA LEU A 161 27.39 -76.05 -52.29
C LEU A 161 26.44 -77.20 -51.95
N ALA A 162 25.17 -76.89 -51.67
CA ALA A 162 24.15 -77.89 -51.32
C ALA A 162 23.85 -78.87 -52.47
N SER A 163 23.83 -78.39 -53.72
CA SER A 163 23.59 -79.26 -54.88
C SER A 163 24.73 -80.25 -55.10
N VAL A 164 25.99 -79.81 -54.96
CA VAL A 164 27.17 -80.69 -55.07
C VAL A 164 27.14 -81.78 -54.00
N ILE A 165 26.86 -81.41 -52.74
CA ILE A 165 26.77 -82.37 -51.63
C ILE A 165 25.66 -83.39 -51.89
N SER A 166 24.47 -82.94 -52.32
CA SER A 166 23.33 -83.81 -52.62
C SER A 166 23.66 -84.82 -53.74
N ILE A 167 24.27 -84.37 -54.83
CA ILE A 167 24.68 -85.26 -55.94
C ILE A 167 25.71 -86.29 -55.47
N CYS A 168 26.71 -85.86 -54.69
CA CYS A 168 27.72 -86.78 -54.15
C CYS A 168 27.09 -87.86 -53.25
N ILE A 169 26.13 -87.50 -52.40
CA ILE A 169 25.43 -88.45 -51.52
C ILE A 169 24.62 -89.46 -52.36
N ILE A 170 23.89 -89.00 -53.38
CA ILE A 170 23.09 -89.86 -54.26
C ILE A 170 23.98 -90.87 -54.99
N LEU A 171 25.11 -90.43 -55.54
CA LEU A 171 26.07 -91.32 -56.23
C LEU A 171 26.63 -92.38 -55.28
N MET A 172 26.99 -91.97 -54.05
CA MET A 172 27.44 -92.89 -53.00
C MET A 172 26.38 -93.95 -52.67
N PHE A 173 25.11 -93.53 -52.57
CA PHE A 173 24.00 -94.43 -52.24
C PHE A 173 23.71 -95.43 -53.37
N ILE A 174 23.77 -94.99 -54.64
CA ILE A 174 23.64 -95.87 -55.81
C ILE A 174 24.76 -96.90 -55.84
N TYR A 175 26.01 -96.49 -55.57
CA TYR A 175 27.15 -97.40 -55.54
C TYR A 175 27.09 -98.39 -54.36
N ALA A 176 26.48 -98.02 -53.24
CA ALA A 176 26.35 -98.90 -52.08
C ALA A 176 25.20 -99.93 -52.21
N LEU A 177 24.18 -99.64 -53.02
CA LEU A 177 22.99 -100.49 -53.22
C LEU A 177 23.01 -101.32 -54.51
N GLY A 178 23.88 -100.98 -55.47
CA GLY A 178 24.13 -101.75 -56.69
C GLY A 178 25.42 -102.53 -56.59
#